data_AF-A0A2S9HUV0-F1
#
_entry.id   AF-A0A2S9HUV0-F1
#
_cell.length_a   1.000
_cell.length_b   1.000
_cell.length_c   1.000
_cell.angle_alpha   90.00
_cell.angle_beta   90.00
_cell.angle_gamma   90.00
#
_symmetry.space_group_name_H-M   'P 1'
#
loop_
_entity.id
_entity.type
_entity.pdbx_description
1 polymer ?
#
loop_
_entity_poly.entity_id
_entity_poly.type
_entity_poly.pdbx_seq_one_letter_code
_entity_poly.pdbx_strand_id
1 'polypeptide(L)'
;MKSEFAFKIFLITTCLFIVYLYALLVFSFYVPYIDLILFVGFIWAFVKAREGEKSVYRRITLCGTVLLVILYFFMMHDVWRGM
;
A
#
# COMPACT_ATOMS: atom_id res chain seq x y z
N MET A 1 -1.52 17.57 -12.12
CA MET A 1 -2.82 17.05 -11.61
C MET A 1 -2.85 15.54 -11.39
N LYS A 2 -2.65 14.69 -12.40
CA LYS A 2 -2.78 13.21 -12.23
C LYS A 2 -1.78 12.61 -11.23
N SER A 3 -0.54 13.10 -11.21
CA SER A 3 0.51 12.63 -10.29
C SER A 3 0.22 13.01 -8.82
N GLU A 4 -0.29 14.21 -8.56
CA GLU A 4 -0.69 14.64 -7.21
C GLU A 4 -1.89 13.85 -6.69
N PHE A 5 -2.87 13.57 -7.56
CA PHE A 5 -4.00 12.73 -7.20
C PHE A 5 -3.55 11.29 -6.86
N ALA A 6 -2.65 10.71 -7.66
CA ALA A 6 -2.05 9.41 -7.36
C ALA A 6 -1.32 9.41 -6.02
N PHE A 7 -0.59 10.48 -5.71
CA PHE A 7 0.12 10.63 -4.44
C PHE A 7 -0.84 10.76 -3.24
N LYS A 8 -1.98 11.45 -3.40
CA LYS A 8 -3.02 11.49 -2.35
C LYS A 8 -3.60 10.10 -2.07
N ILE A 9 -3.93 9.34 -3.11
CA ILE A 9 -4.40 7.95 -2.95
C ILE A 9 -3.32 7.13 -2.24
N PHE A 10 -2.07 7.23 -2.69
CA PHE A 10 -0.94 6.53 -2.07
C PHE A 10 -0.81 6.85 -0.58
N LEU A 11 -0.87 8.13 -0.19
CA LEU A 11 -0.80 8.55 1.21
C LEU A 11 -1.94 7.95 2.05
N ILE A 12 -3.17 8.01 1.55
CA ILE A 12 -4.34 7.47 2.25
C ILE A 12 -4.20 5.96 2.43
N THR A 13 -3.88 5.23 1.35
CA THR A 13 -3.70 3.78 1.41
C THR A 13 -2.54 3.39 2.33
N THR A 14 -1.44 4.15 2.32
CA THR A 14 -0.30 3.91 3.22
C THR A 14 -0.68 4.16 4.68
N CYS A 15 -1.46 5.21 4.96
CA CYS A 15 -1.94 5.48 6.31
C CYS A 15 -2.85 4.34 6.82
N LEU A 16 -3.80 3.89 5.99
CA LEU A 16 -4.65 2.74 6.32
C LEU A 16 -3.83 1.46 6.53
N PHE A 17 -2.80 1.23 5.71
CA PHE A 17 -1.89 0.10 5.89
C PHE A 17 -1.15 0.16 7.22
N ILE A 18 -0.65 1.32 7.64
CA ILE A 18 0.03 1.47 8.94
C ILE A 18 -0.93 1.19 10.11
N VAL A 19 -2.16 1.70 10.04
CA VAL A 19 -3.18 1.44 11.07
C VAL A 19 -3.53 -0.05 11.11
N TYR A 20 -3.68 -0.70 9.96
CA TYR A 20 -3.95 -2.12 9.88
C TYR A 20 -2.77 -2.96 10.40
N LEU A 21 -1.54 -2.60 10.05
CA LEU A 21 -0.32 -3.23 10.58
C LEU A 21 -0.29 -3.16 12.10
N TYR A 22 -0.59 -1.99 12.68
CA TYR A 22 -0.67 -1.82 14.13
C TYR A 22 -1.73 -2.74 14.73
N ALA A 23 -2.93 -2.79 14.12
CA ALA A 23 -4.00 -3.65 14.59
C ALA A 23 -3.62 -5.14 14.55
N LEU A 24 -2.98 -5.56 13.46
CA LEU A 24 -2.47 -6.91 13.26
C LEU A 24 -1.43 -7.26 14.33
N LEU A 25 -0.42 -6.42 14.55
CA LEU A 25 0.69 -6.71 15.46
C LEU A 25 0.29 -6.64 16.95
N VAL A 26 -0.55 -5.68 17.32
CA VAL A 26 -0.90 -5.46 18.75
C VAL A 26 -2.07 -6.33 19.19
N PHE A 27 -3.07 -6.53 18.32
CA PHE A 27 -4.29 -7.26 18.68
C PHE A 27 -4.37 -8.65 18.03
N SER A 28 -3.37 -9.07 17.24
CA SER A 28 -3.42 -10.31 16.44
C SER A 28 -4.67 -10.38 15.54
N PHE A 29 -5.18 -9.21 15.13
CA PHE A 29 -6.43 -9.10 14.41
C PHE A 29 -6.17 -9.08 12.89
N TYR A 30 -6.20 -10.27 12.29
CA TYR A 30 -6.00 -10.46 10.86
C TYR A 30 -7.34 -10.55 10.11
N VAL A 31 -7.51 -9.69 9.10
CA VAL A 31 -8.74 -9.63 8.27
C VAL A 31 -8.35 -9.63 6.78
N PRO A 32 -8.46 -10.78 6.08
CA PRO A 32 -8.08 -10.95 4.68
C PRO A 32 -8.78 -9.99 3.68
N TYR A 33 -9.93 -9.42 4.07
CA TYR A 33 -10.63 -8.47 3.22
C TYR A 33 -10.00 -7.08 3.24
N ILE A 34 -9.40 -6.66 4.37
CA ILE A 34 -8.69 -5.38 4.47
C ILE A 34 -7.44 -5.42 3.59
N ASP A 35 -6.76 -6.56 3.63
CA ASP A 35 -5.64 -6.93 2.78
C ASP A 35 -5.93 -6.72 1.28
N LEU A 36 -7.05 -7.25 0.78
CA LEU A 36 -7.49 -7.04 -0.60
C LEU A 36 -7.74 -5.55 -0.92
N ILE A 37 -8.39 -4.82 0.00
CA ILE A 37 -8.68 -3.38 -0.17
C ILE A 37 -7.38 -2.58 -0.29
N LEU A 38 -6.40 -2.86 0.58
CA LEU A 38 -5.10 -2.19 0.58
C LEU A 38 -4.33 -2.50 -0.71
N PHE A 39 -4.34 -3.76 -1.15
CA PHE A 39 -3.69 -4.18 -2.39
C PHE A 39 -4.28 -3.44 -3.61
N VAL A 40 -5.60 -3.37 -3.71
CA VAL A 40 -6.28 -2.61 -4.77
C VAL A 40 -5.93 -1.13 -4.70
N GLY A 41 -5.88 -0.54 -3.50
CA GLY A 41 -5.47 0.86 -3.30
C GLY A 41 -4.06 1.16 -3.80
N PHE A 42 -3.09 0.28 -3.49
CA PHE A 42 -1.71 0.45 -3.94
C PHE A 42 -1.58 0.26 -5.47
N ILE A 43 -2.26 -0.72 -6.06
CA ILE A 43 -2.29 -0.89 -7.52
C ILE A 43 -2.90 0.34 -8.19
N TRP A 44 -4.01 0.86 -7.67
CA TRP A 44 -4.63 2.07 -8.21
C TRP A 44 -3.68 3.25 -8.17
N ALA A 45 -3.05 3.50 -7.02
CA ALA A 45 -2.07 4.57 -6.85
C ALA A 45 -0.91 4.43 -7.84
N PHE A 46 -0.40 3.21 -8.05
CA PHE A 46 0.67 2.92 -9.00
C PHE A 46 0.25 3.20 -10.46
N VAL A 47 -0.91 2.69 -10.88
CA VAL A 47 -1.45 2.90 -12.23
C VAL A 47 -1.65 4.40 -12.50
N LYS A 48 -2.26 5.12 -11.55
CA LYS A 48 -2.46 6.57 -11.68
C LYS A 48 -1.16 7.37 -11.68
N ALA A 49 -0.17 6.94 -10.91
CA ALA A 49 1.15 7.56 -10.95
C ALA A 49 1.82 7.33 -12.31
N ARG A 50 1.70 6.13 -12.90
CA ARG A 50 2.27 5.82 -14.22
C ARG A 50 1.70 6.70 -15.34
N GLU A 51 0.40 6.97 -15.31
CA GLU A 51 -0.29 7.88 -16.24
C GLU A 51 0.05 9.37 -16.01
N GLY A 52 0.71 9.69 -14.90
CA GLY A 52 1.06 11.04 -14.51
C GLY A 52 2.36 11.55 -15.14
N GLU A 53 2.43 12.87 -15.29
CA GLU A 53 3.64 13.57 -15.75
C GLU A 53 4.85 13.33 -14.83
N LYS A 54 6.04 13.44 -15.42
CA LYS A 54 7.31 13.34 -14.68
C LYS A 54 7.32 14.38 -13.56
N SER A 55 7.25 13.90 -12.32
CA SER A 55 7.24 14.73 -11.11
C SER A 55 7.84 13.93 -9.96
N VAL A 56 8.26 14.62 -8.90
CA VAL A 56 8.77 14.00 -7.67
C VAL A 56 7.70 13.09 -7.06
N TYR A 57 6.45 13.55 -6.99
CA TYR A 57 5.30 12.78 -6.50
C TYR A 57 5.10 11.47 -7.27
N ARG A 58 5.30 11.47 -8.59
CA ARG A 58 5.24 10.25 -9.40
C ARG A 58 6.31 9.25 -8.97
N ARG A 59 7.57 9.68 -8.84
CA ARG A 59 8.67 8.80 -8.42
C ARG A 59 8.42 8.21 -7.03
N ILE A 60 8.01 9.05 -6.08
CA ILE A 60 7.70 8.61 -4.72
C ILE A 60 6.56 7.58 -4.75
N THR A 61 5.48 7.86 -5.46
CA THR A 61 4.33 6.95 -5.53
C THR A 61 4.72 5.62 -6.17
N LEU A 62 5.46 5.63 -7.29
CA LEU A 62 5.87 4.40 -7.98
C LEU A 62 6.85 3.56 -7.15
N CYS A 63 7.91 4.17 -6.59
CA CYS A 63 8.86 3.44 -5.75
C CYS A 63 8.22 2.98 -4.44
N GLY A 64 7.40 3.84 -3.82
CA GLY A 64 6.76 3.58 -2.54
C GLY A 64 5.73 2.45 -2.62
N THR A 65 4.90 2.41 -3.66
CA THR A 65 3.95 1.31 -3.88
C THR A 65 4.66 -0.03 -4.09
N VAL A 66 5.75 -0.06 -4.88
CA VAL A 66 6.54 -1.29 -5.05
C VAL A 66 7.14 -1.76 -3.73
N LEU A 67 7.77 -0.86 -2.96
CA LEU A 67 8.34 -1.17 -1.64
C LEU A 67 7.28 -1.72 -0.66
N LEU A 68 6.12 -1.06 -0.58
CA LEU A 68 5.05 -1.46 0.32
C LEU A 68 4.44 -2.79 -0.08
N VAL A 69 4.24 -3.06 -1.37
CA VAL A 69 3.75 -4.36 -1.84
C VAL A 69 4.74 -5.48 -1.51
N ILE A 70 6.05 -5.24 -1.64
CA ILE A 70 7.07 -6.23 -1.25
C ILE A 70 7.02 -6.50 0.26
N LEU A 71 7.03 -5.44 1.09
CA LEU A 71 6.91 -5.55 2.55
C LEU A 71 5.65 -6.33 2.94
N TYR A 72 4.55 -6.02 2.27
CA TYR A 72 3.27 -6.67 2.46
C TYR A 72 3.33 -8.18 2.19
N PHE A 73 3.95 -8.60 1.08
CA PHE A 73 4.14 -10.04 0.78
C PHE A 73 4.98 -10.75 1.85
N PHE A 74 6.05 -10.12 2.34
CA PHE A 74 6.88 -10.70 3.40
C PHE A 74 6.08 -10.92 4.69
N MET A 75 5.32 -9.92 5.11
CA MET A 75 4.47 -10.04 6.29
C MET A 75 3.41 -11.12 6.15
N MET A 76 2.71 -11.19 5.02
CA MET A 76 1.69 -12.20 4.78
C MET A 76 2.29 -13.60 4.74
N HIS A 77 3.48 -13.76 4.18
CA HIS A 77 4.21 -15.01 4.19
C HIS A 77 4.59 -15.47 5.61
N ASP A 78 5.05 -14.55 6.46
CA ASP A 78 5.38 -14.88 7.85
C ASP A 78 4.12 -15.19 8.69
N VAL A 79 3.03 -14.46 8.48
CA VAL A 79 1.73 -14.77 9.09
C VAL A 79 1.22 -16.16 8.66
N TRP A 80 1.33 -16.50 7.37
CA TRP A 80 0.95 -17.82 6.87
C TRP A 80 1.88 -18.96 7.30
N ARG A 81 3.13 -18.66 7.68
CA ARG A 81 4.06 -19.66 8.25
C ARG A 81 3.90 -19.84 9.76
N GLY A 82 3.39 -18.84 10.47
CA GLY A 82 3.20 -18.84 11.92
C GLY A 82 1.84 -19.37 12.38
N MET A 83 0.86 -19.48 11.47
CA MET A 83 -0.39 -20.25 11.62
C MET A 83 -0.21 -21.70 11.18
#